data_AF-A0A919TN97-F1
#
_entry.id   AF-A0A919TN97-F1
#
_cell.length_a   1.000
_cell.length_b   1.000
_cell.length_c   1.000
_cell.angle_alpha   90.00
_cell.angle_beta   90.00
_cell.angle_gamma   90.00
#
_symmetry.space_group_name_H-M   'P 1'
#
loop_
_entity.id
_entity.type
_entity.pdbx_description
1 polymer ?
#
loop_
_entity_poly.entity_id
_entity_poly.type
_entity_poly.pdbx_seq_one_letter_code
_entity_poly.pdbx_strand_id
1 'polypeptide(L)'
;MLGVAVVLGSLLVAAAPAAASPRCDGHVALTFDDGPTPGNTERLLTVLRAAGARATMFNTGANVTANPALTRAQSAAGMWLGNHSWDHPHLTTLTAGEQAAQISRTQDAVGRVTGARPTLFRPPYLETDDALRAVERRYGLHEINADVDSRDWDGTSVDQIVENARALRAGGVLLMHDWPPNTLEAVPRIVAELRARGLCPGRISPNTGRAVAPGPVTPALDQVHTAGRVVTVGTGAAFTWPGVYFEGRFRGTAVGIAIEDPTGDYDVRIDGGEPVTLVTPDATTHWITGLVDGVHTVRLSKRTESPWNAAQFGGLVPAPGGKILPAPAARRRQIEFIGDSWTAGYGDMSTGRDCSGPGVLTRNSNADQAFGARTARALDADYQIDAWSGIGMVRNYNGGSPGTDYRTYYDRALQAVDESVWRRPRSWHPGTVVIGLGINDFSTPLNPGERWADEAALAADFVAAYQGFLDQVRQRYGAGTRIVLTYPDLSYRTTALADSIQRIVQDRNARGDRRVTALYYDNAALGLDLLGCDWHPSLHDHQILADALIAHLDGLR
;
A
#
# COMPACT_ATOMS: atom_id res chain seq x y z
N MET A 1 49.99 19.68 32.56
CA MET A 1 48.81 18.82 32.32
C MET A 1 48.10 19.37 31.09
N LEU A 2 48.30 18.74 29.92
CA LEU A 2 47.64 19.11 28.68
C LEU A 2 46.22 18.52 28.66
N GLY A 3 45.21 19.36 28.46
CA GLY A 3 43.84 18.94 28.20
C GLY A 3 43.65 18.64 26.71
N VAL A 4 43.23 17.41 26.40
CA VAL A 4 42.90 16.97 25.04
C VAL A 4 41.48 17.43 24.71
N ALA A 5 41.35 18.31 23.72
CA ALA A 5 40.08 18.65 23.09
C ALA A 5 39.69 17.55 22.09
N VAL A 6 38.56 16.87 22.33
CA VAL A 6 37.99 15.91 21.38
C VAL A 6 37.09 16.70 20.42
N VAL A 7 37.57 16.90 19.19
CA VAL A 7 36.77 17.40 18.07
C VAL A 7 36.00 16.22 17.47
N LEU A 8 34.68 16.18 17.71
CA LEU A 8 33.77 15.25 17.03
C LEU A 8 33.53 15.76 15.60
N GLY A 9 34.34 15.27 14.65
CA GLY A 9 34.13 15.49 13.22
C GLY A 9 32.89 14.73 12.75
N SER A 10 31.90 15.46 12.24
CA SER A 10 30.72 14.91 11.61
C SER A 10 31.12 14.26 10.27
N LEU A 11 31.16 12.93 10.21
CA LEU A 11 31.25 12.20 8.96
C LEU A 11 29.93 12.37 8.21
N LEU A 12 29.89 13.32 7.27
CA LEU A 12 28.91 13.38 6.21
C LEU A 12 29.03 12.10 5.38
N VAL A 13 28.20 11.10 5.65
CA VAL A 13 27.95 10.02 4.72
C VAL A 13 27.16 10.61 3.57
N ALA A 14 27.86 11.04 2.52
CA ALA A 14 27.23 11.36 1.25
C ALA A 14 26.46 10.12 0.79
N ALA A 15 25.15 10.26 0.57
CA ALA A 15 24.37 9.23 -0.08
C ALA A 15 25.06 8.89 -1.41
N ALA A 16 25.45 7.63 -1.58
CA ALA A 16 25.95 7.16 -2.85
C ALA A 16 24.92 7.51 -3.93
N PRO A 17 25.33 8.06 -5.08
CA PRO A 17 24.40 8.27 -6.19
C PRO A 17 23.74 6.93 -6.49
N ALA A 18 22.42 6.93 -6.67
CA ALA A 18 21.70 5.76 -7.17
C ALA A 18 22.46 5.28 -8.41
N ALA A 19 23.04 4.07 -8.32
CA ALA A 19 23.85 3.53 -9.39
C ALA A 19 23.02 3.62 -10.68
N ALA A 20 23.51 4.37 -11.66
CA ALA A 20 22.88 4.44 -12.96
C ALA A 20 22.64 3.00 -13.43
N SER A 21 21.39 2.67 -13.79
CA SER A 21 21.08 1.35 -14.31
C SER A 21 22.10 1.01 -15.42
N PRO A 22 22.74 -0.17 -15.37
CA PRO A 22 23.76 -0.52 -16.36
C PRO A 22 23.19 -0.28 -17.76
N ARG A 23 23.99 0.35 -18.62
CA ARG A 23 23.60 0.58 -20.01
C ARG A 23 23.43 -0.79 -20.66
N CYS A 24 22.20 -1.14 -21.02
CA CYS A 24 21.89 -2.41 -21.67
C CYS A 24 22.09 -2.27 -23.19
N ASP A 25 23.05 -2.99 -23.75
CA ASP A 25 23.30 -3.05 -25.20
C ASP A 25 22.29 -3.94 -25.93
N GLY A 26 21.56 -4.77 -25.17
CA GLY A 26 20.49 -5.63 -25.67
C GLY A 26 19.74 -6.33 -24.53
N HIS A 27 18.61 -6.93 -24.86
CA HIS A 27 17.80 -7.68 -23.90
C HIS A 27 17.67 -9.14 -24.28
N VAL A 28 17.53 -10.01 -23.30
CA VAL A 28 17.31 -11.45 -23.46
C VAL A 28 16.19 -11.92 -22.53
N ALA A 29 15.40 -12.91 -22.93
CA ALA A 29 14.31 -13.43 -22.11
C ALA A 29 14.78 -14.66 -21.35
N LEU A 30 14.71 -14.61 -20.03
CA LEU A 30 14.78 -15.78 -19.17
C LEU A 30 13.37 -16.38 -19.11
N THR A 31 13.24 -17.67 -19.39
CA THR A 31 11.94 -18.35 -19.39
C THR A 31 11.99 -19.64 -18.59
N PHE A 32 10.90 -19.93 -17.89
CA PHE A 32 10.77 -21.12 -17.04
C PHE A 32 9.46 -21.83 -17.36
N ASP A 33 9.57 -23.09 -17.76
CA ASP A 33 8.44 -23.95 -18.09
C ASP A 33 8.00 -24.79 -16.87
N ASP A 34 6.87 -25.48 -17.02
CA ASP A 34 6.30 -26.46 -16.08
C ASP A 34 5.79 -25.95 -14.73
N GLY A 35 6.03 -24.69 -14.38
CA GLY A 35 5.61 -24.11 -13.10
C GLY A 35 4.10 -23.91 -12.95
N PRO A 36 3.65 -23.39 -11.79
CA PRO A 36 4.42 -23.22 -10.56
C PRO A 36 4.58 -24.53 -9.74
N THR A 37 5.77 -24.76 -9.21
CA THR A 37 6.18 -25.92 -8.39
C THR A 37 6.34 -25.53 -6.91
N PRO A 38 5.54 -26.08 -5.99
CA PRO A 38 5.67 -25.81 -4.55
C PRO A 38 7.07 -26.06 -4.00
N GLY A 39 7.59 -25.11 -3.23
CA GLY A 39 8.92 -25.16 -2.64
C GLY A 39 10.05 -24.72 -3.59
N ASN A 40 9.87 -24.80 -4.91
CA ASN A 40 10.86 -24.35 -5.88
C ASN A 40 10.53 -22.96 -6.45
N THR A 41 9.28 -22.68 -6.82
CA THR A 41 8.88 -21.37 -7.38
C THR A 41 9.20 -20.23 -6.41
N GLU A 42 8.97 -20.37 -5.11
CA GLU A 42 9.28 -19.34 -4.11
C GLU A 42 10.78 -19.03 -4.06
N ARG A 43 11.61 -20.07 -4.14
CA ARG A 43 13.07 -19.96 -4.18
C ARG A 43 13.53 -19.34 -5.51
N LEU A 44 12.90 -19.72 -6.61
CA LEU A 44 13.17 -19.16 -7.94
C LEU A 44 12.88 -17.65 -7.97
N LEU A 45 11.73 -17.22 -7.46
CA LEU A 45 11.38 -15.80 -7.32
C LEU A 45 12.38 -15.06 -6.43
N THR A 46 12.85 -15.71 -5.36
CA THR A 46 13.87 -15.14 -4.46
C THR A 46 15.20 -14.91 -5.19
N VAL A 47 15.71 -15.91 -5.93
CA VAL A 47 16.98 -15.77 -6.65
C VAL A 47 16.89 -14.80 -7.83
N LEU A 48 15.76 -14.79 -8.56
CA LEU A 48 15.51 -13.80 -9.62
C LEU A 48 15.49 -12.37 -9.07
N ARG A 49 14.79 -12.15 -7.95
CA ARG A 49 14.74 -10.85 -7.28
C ARG A 49 16.12 -10.41 -6.80
N ALA A 50 16.86 -11.29 -6.14
CA ALA A 50 18.23 -11.01 -5.67
C ALA A 50 19.17 -10.71 -6.83
N ALA A 51 18.99 -11.41 -7.96
CA ALA A 51 19.73 -11.15 -9.18
C ALA A 51 19.26 -9.90 -9.92
N GLY A 52 18.18 -9.22 -9.51
CA GLY A 52 17.62 -8.06 -10.21
C GLY A 52 17.07 -8.40 -11.60
N ALA A 53 16.51 -9.60 -11.75
CA ALA A 53 15.99 -10.12 -13.01
C ALA A 53 14.48 -10.39 -12.91
N ARG A 54 13.80 -10.23 -14.06
CA ARG A 54 12.43 -10.71 -14.29
C ARG A 54 12.46 -11.74 -15.41
N ALA A 55 11.46 -12.63 -15.42
CA ALA A 55 11.38 -13.74 -16.33
C ALA A 55 9.94 -13.94 -16.84
N THR A 56 9.80 -14.75 -17.89
CA THR A 56 8.50 -15.24 -18.35
C THR A 56 8.29 -16.66 -17.84
N MET A 57 7.20 -16.90 -17.10
CA MET A 57 6.83 -18.21 -16.55
C MET A 57 5.77 -18.82 -17.45
N PHE A 58 6.09 -19.89 -18.17
CA PHE A 58 5.14 -20.67 -18.95
C PHE A 58 4.55 -21.75 -18.05
N ASN A 59 3.44 -21.41 -17.39
CA ASN A 59 2.83 -22.29 -16.41
C ASN A 59 1.86 -23.28 -17.04
N THR A 60 1.79 -24.49 -16.49
CA THR A 60 0.73 -25.46 -16.82
C THR A 60 -0.54 -25.11 -16.05
N GLY A 61 -1.70 -25.24 -16.69
CA GLY A 61 -2.99 -24.88 -16.09
C GLY A 61 -3.35 -25.70 -14.85
N ALA A 62 -2.97 -26.98 -14.83
CA ALA A 62 -3.13 -27.85 -13.68
C ALA A 62 -2.35 -27.32 -12.45
N ASN A 63 -1.10 -26.89 -12.64
CA ASN A 63 -0.27 -26.34 -11.56
C ASN A 63 -0.78 -24.97 -11.09
N VAL A 64 -1.26 -24.12 -12.00
CA VAL A 64 -1.92 -22.85 -11.63
C VAL A 64 -3.11 -23.09 -10.73
N THR A 65 -3.92 -24.09 -11.03
CA THR A 65 -5.12 -24.43 -10.27
C THR A 65 -4.80 -25.06 -8.92
N ALA A 66 -3.77 -25.91 -8.86
CA ALA A 66 -3.31 -26.49 -7.61
C ALA A 66 -2.61 -25.45 -6.70
N ASN A 67 -1.92 -24.47 -7.30
CA ASN A 67 -1.07 -23.52 -6.59
C ASN A 67 -1.40 -22.05 -6.95
N PRO A 68 -2.64 -21.57 -6.70
CA PRO A 68 -3.05 -20.21 -7.06
C PRO A 68 -2.26 -19.14 -6.30
N ALA A 69 -1.83 -19.43 -5.06
CA ALA A 69 -0.97 -18.52 -4.28
C ALA A 69 0.40 -18.30 -4.95
N LEU A 70 1.01 -19.35 -5.51
CA LEU A 70 2.30 -19.24 -6.19
C LEU A 70 2.19 -18.49 -7.52
N THR A 71 1.11 -18.74 -8.27
CA THR A 71 0.83 -17.99 -9.50
C THR A 71 0.65 -16.48 -9.19
N ARG A 72 -0.02 -16.15 -8.08
CA ARG A 72 -0.11 -14.75 -7.61
C ARG A 72 1.24 -14.20 -7.20
N ALA A 73 2.06 -14.97 -6.50
CA ALA A 73 3.41 -14.56 -6.13
C ALA A 73 4.30 -14.27 -7.35
N GLN A 74 4.21 -15.08 -8.41
CA GLN A 74 4.90 -14.81 -9.68
C GLN A 74 4.45 -13.48 -10.30
N SER A 75 3.13 -13.25 -10.39
CA SER A 75 2.56 -11.99 -10.91
C SER A 75 2.96 -10.78 -10.06
N ALA A 76 2.85 -10.88 -8.74
CA ALA A 76 3.23 -9.83 -7.78
C ALA A 76 4.73 -9.52 -7.79
N ALA A 77 5.58 -10.52 -8.06
CA ALA A 77 7.01 -10.35 -8.29
C ALA A 77 7.32 -9.71 -9.67
N GLY A 78 6.30 -9.39 -10.46
CA GLY A 78 6.42 -8.80 -11.78
C GLY A 78 6.80 -9.80 -12.87
N MET A 79 6.73 -11.12 -12.65
CA MET A 79 6.99 -12.05 -13.74
C MET A 79 5.90 -11.96 -14.81
N TRP A 80 6.25 -12.22 -16.07
CA TRP A 80 5.26 -12.34 -17.14
C TRP A 80 4.74 -13.77 -17.16
N LEU A 81 3.42 -13.96 -17.29
CA LEU A 81 2.83 -15.31 -17.32
C LEU A 81 2.44 -15.70 -18.74
N GLY A 82 2.98 -16.82 -19.20
CA GLY A 82 2.67 -17.51 -20.44
C GLY A 82 1.83 -18.77 -20.20
N ASN A 83 1.20 -19.26 -21.26
CA ASN A 83 0.40 -20.47 -21.24
C ASN A 83 1.26 -21.65 -21.72
N HIS A 84 1.24 -22.76 -20.98
CA HIS A 84 1.98 -23.99 -21.32
C HIS A 84 1.07 -25.22 -21.36
N SER A 85 -0.13 -25.07 -21.96
CA SER A 85 -1.21 -26.08 -21.97
C SER A 85 -1.76 -26.40 -20.57
N TRP A 86 -2.72 -27.32 -20.47
CA TRP A 86 -3.35 -27.66 -19.20
C TRP A 86 -2.52 -28.66 -18.40
N ASP A 87 -2.19 -29.80 -18.99
CA ASP A 87 -1.50 -30.93 -18.35
C ASP A 87 -0.29 -31.45 -19.15
N HIS A 88 0.30 -30.60 -19.99
CA HIS A 88 1.54 -30.85 -20.71
C HIS A 88 1.50 -32.07 -21.69
N PRO A 89 0.48 -32.23 -22.57
CA PRO A 89 0.44 -33.32 -23.53
C PRO A 89 1.26 -33.03 -24.80
N HIS A 90 1.56 -34.06 -25.58
CA HIS A 90 2.03 -33.92 -26.97
C HIS A 90 0.89 -33.39 -27.86
N LEU A 91 0.75 -32.06 -27.96
CA LEU A 91 -0.41 -31.40 -28.57
C LEU A 91 -0.64 -31.75 -30.04
N THR A 92 0.42 -32.06 -30.78
CA THR A 92 0.35 -32.46 -32.21
C THR A 92 -0.32 -33.82 -32.42
N THR A 93 -0.48 -34.61 -31.35
CA THR A 93 -1.20 -35.90 -31.37
C THR A 93 -2.70 -35.75 -31.10
N LEU A 94 -3.14 -34.56 -30.68
CA LEU A 94 -4.52 -34.29 -30.29
C LEU A 94 -5.33 -33.69 -31.43
N THR A 95 -6.66 -33.82 -31.33
CA THR A 95 -7.57 -33.09 -32.23
C THR A 95 -7.56 -31.59 -31.92
N ALA A 96 -7.94 -30.75 -32.89
CA ALA A 96 -8.05 -29.29 -32.69
C ALA A 96 -8.98 -28.89 -31.53
N GLY A 97 -10.02 -29.69 -31.25
CA GLY A 97 -10.92 -29.46 -30.12
C GLY A 97 -10.22 -29.71 -28.77
N GLU A 98 -9.43 -30.76 -28.68
CA GLU A 98 -8.64 -31.09 -27.48
C GLU A 98 -7.50 -30.09 -27.27
N GLN A 99 -6.81 -29.69 -28.33
CA GLN A 99 -5.83 -28.59 -28.29
C GLN A 99 -6.47 -27.30 -27.77
N ALA A 100 -7.67 -26.94 -28.27
CA ALA A 100 -8.39 -25.77 -27.82
C ALA A 100 -8.81 -25.86 -26.34
N ALA A 101 -9.17 -27.05 -25.86
CA ALA A 101 -9.48 -27.28 -24.44
C ALA A 101 -8.25 -27.10 -23.55
N GLN A 102 -7.10 -27.62 -23.96
CA GLN A 102 -5.81 -27.44 -23.27
C GLN A 102 -5.45 -25.96 -23.11
N ILE A 103 -5.54 -25.20 -24.20
CA ILE A 103 -5.19 -23.78 -24.20
C ILE A 103 -6.21 -22.95 -23.40
N SER A 104 -7.50 -23.08 -23.68
CA SER A 104 -8.55 -22.24 -23.07
C SER A 104 -8.66 -22.43 -21.56
N ARG A 105 -8.55 -23.67 -21.08
CA ARG A 105 -8.63 -23.97 -19.65
C ARG A 105 -7.48 -23.32 -18.87
N THR A 106 -6.28 -23.30 -19.46
CA THR A 106 -5.13 -22.60 -18.89
C THR A 106 -5.26 -21.08 -18.97
N GLN A 107 -5.78 -20.54 -20.08
CA GLN A 107 -6.11 -19.10 -20.18
C GLN A 107 -7.03 -18.67 -19.03
N ASP A 108 -8.06 -19.47 -18.77
CA ASP A 108 -9.05 -19.20 -17.73
C ASP A 108 -8.48 -19.33 -16.32
N ALA A 109 -7.68 -20.36 -16.06
CA ALA A 109 -7.06 -20.55 -14.75
C ALA A 109 -6.12 -19.39 -14.40
N VAL A 110 -5.24 -18.98 -15.32
CA VAL A 110 -4.35 -17.83 -15.10
C VAL A 110 -5.14 -16.53 -14.97
N GLY A 111 -6.13 -16.32 -15.84
CA GLY A 111 -6.98 -15.13 -15.83
C GLY A 111 -7.78 -14.98 -14.53
N ARG A 112 -8.32 -16.07 -13.98
CA ARG A 112 -9.05 -16.04 -12.69
C ARG A 112 -8.15 -15.68 -11.52
N VAL A 113 -6.90 -16.14 -11.54
CA VAL A 113 -5.97 -15.95 -10.43
C VAL A 113 -5.29 -14.58 -10.47
N THR A 114 -5.04 -14.04 -11.67
CA THR A 114 -4.21 -12.84 -11.85
C THR A 114 -4.94 -11.65 -12.48
N GLY A 115 -6.16 -11.86 -12.99
CA GLY A 115 -6.92 -10.83 -13.72
C GLY A 115 -6.47 -10.59 -15.15
N ALA A 116 -5.38 -11.21 -15.60
CA ALA A 116 -4.87 -11.09 -16.96
C ALA A 116 -4.73 -12.48 -17.60
N ARG A 117 -5.25 -12.63 -18.82
CA ARG A 117 -5.02 -13.85 -19.61
C ARG A 117 -3.65 -13.78 -20.30
N PRO A 118 -2.91 -14.90 -20.40
CA PRO A 118 -1.66 -14.94 -21.15
C PRO A 118 -1.85 -14.50 -22.61
N THR A 119 -0.82 -13.87 -23.17
CA THR A 119 -0.72 -13.50 -24.59
C THR A 119 0.39 -14.28 -25.31
N LEU A 120 1.17 -15.04 -24.55
CA LEU A 120 2.25 -15.90 -25.04
C LEU A 120 1.87 -17.34 -24.75
N PHE A 121 2.20 -18.22 -25.68
CA PHE A 121 2.05 -19.64 -25.53
C PHE A 121 3.36 -20.33 -25.87
N ARG A 122 3.72 -21.36 -25.10
CA ARG A 122 4.80 -22.27 -25.46
C ARG A 122 4.22 -23.67 -25.52
N PRO A 123 4.33 -24.38 -26.66
CA PRO A 123 3.88 -25.76 -26.71
C PRO A 123 4.79 -26.66 -25.85
N PRO A 124 4.21 -27.61 -25.09
CA PRO A 124 4.95 -28.72 -24.50
C PRO A 124 5.91 -29.36 -25.51
N TYR A 125 7.11 -29.71 -25.05
CA TYR A 125 8.18 -30.31 -25.87
C TYR A 125 8.61 -29.47 -27.08
N LEU A 126 8.18 -28.20 -27.16
CA LEU A 126 8.36 -27.32 -28.32
C LEU A 126 7.74 -27.88 -29.62
N GLU A 127 6.77 -28.80 -29.49
CA GLU A 127 6.11 -29.48 -30.61
C GLU A 127 4.95 -28.64 -31.17
N THR A 128 4.99 -28.32 -32.47
CA THR A 128 3.97 -27.48 -33.11
C THR A 128 3.68 -27.88 -34.55
N ASP A 129 2.44 -27.67 -34.98
CA ASP A 129 1.97 -27.84 -36.35
C ASP A 129 0.99 -26.71 -36.75
N ASP A 130 0.51 -26.72 -38.00
CA ASP A 130 -0.38 -25.68 -38.50
C ASP A 130 -1.78 -25.70 -37.85
N ALA A 131 -2.22 -26.86 -37.35
CA ALA A 131 -3.48 -27.01 -36.65
C ALA A 131 -3.41 -26.34 -35.28
N LEU A 132 -2.36 -26.60 -34.51
CA LEU A 132 -2.11 -25.99 -33.22
C LEU A 132 -1.97 -24.47 -33.35
N ARG A 133 -1.17 -23.99 -34.31
CA ARG A 133 -1.04 -22.55 -34.58
C ARG A 133 -2.37 -21.88 -34.95
N ALA A 134 -3.30 -22.60 -35.59
CA ALA A 134 -4.64 -22.08 -35.86
C ALA A 134 -5.47 -21.93 -34.57
N VAL A 135 -5.32 -22.86 -33.62
CA VAL A 135 -5.97 -22.78 -32.30
C VAL A 135 -5.39 -21.62 -31.50
N GLU A 136 -4.07 -21.45 -31.44
CA GLU A 136 -3.41 -20.35 -30.72
C GLU A 136 -3.89 -18.97 -31.20
N ARG A 137 -3.95 -18.77 -32.52
CA ARG A 137 -4.45 -17.53 -33.13
C ARG A 137 -5.87 -17.20 -32.70
N ARG A 138 -6.74 -18.20 -32.50
CA ARG A 138 -8.12 -17.98 -32.01
C ARG A 138 -8.15 -17.37 -30.61
N TYR A 139 -7.13 -17.62 -29.80
CA TYR A 139 -6.99 -17.06 -28.45
C TYR A 139 -6.08 -15.83 -28.41
N GLY A 140 -5.60 -15.34 -29.56
CA GLY A 140 -4.68 -14.20 -29.63
C GLY A 140 -3.30 -14.50 -29.02
N LEU A 141 -2.90 -15.77 -28.99
CA LEU A 141 -1.62 -16.20 -28.45
C LEU A 141 -0.53 -16.14 -29.51
N HIS A 142 0.66 -15.69 -29.11
CA HIS A 142 1.87 -15.80 -29.90
C HIS A 142 2.71 -16.98 -29.39
N GLU A 143 3.00 -17.92 -30.29
CA GLU A 143 3.84 -19.08 -30.00
C GLU A 143 5.29 -18.66 -29.76
N ILE A 144 5.90 -19.18 -28.70
CA ILE A 144 7.28 -18.89 -28.30
C ILE A 144 8.08 -20.18 -28.24
N ASN A 145 9.06 -20.27 -29.14
CA ASN A 145 10.11 -21.27 -29.06
C ASN A 145 11.34 -20.71 -28.30
N ALA A 146 12.33 -21.57 -28.05
CA ALA A 146 13.60 -21.20 -27.43
C ALA A 146 14.69 -21.02 -28.48
N ASP A 147 15.53 -19.98 -28.31
CA ASP A 147 16.75 -19.85 -29.12
C ASP A 147 17.91 -20.66 -28.51
N VAL A 148 17.88 -20.85 -27.19
CA VAL A 148 18.86 -21.64 -26.42
C VAL A 148 18.11 -22.48 -25.39
N ASP A 149 18.39 -23.79 -25.40
CA ASP A 149 17.97 -24.71 -24.34
C ASP A 149 19.12 -24.89 -23.33
N SER A 150 18.85 -24.63 -22.06
CA SER A 150 19.82 -24.80 -20.98
C SER A 150 20.08 -26.28 -20.64
N ARG A 151 19.15 -27.17 -21.01
CA ARG A 151 19.12 -28.60 -20.65
C ARG A 151 19.09 -28.88 -19.15
N ASP A 152 18.59 -27.94 -18.36
CA ASP A 152 18.48 -28.08 -16.91
C ASP A 152 17.60 -29.24 -16.46
N TRP A 153 16.70 -29.70 -17.33
CA TRP A 153 15.83 -30.86 -17.13
C TRP A 153 16.53 -32.23 -17.22
N ASP A 154 17.72 -32.32 -17.84
CA ASP A 154 18.39 -33.59 -18.17
C ASP A 154 19.56 -33.92 -17.21
N GLY A 155 19.44 -33.52 -15.93
CA GLY A 155 20.48 -33.76 -14.92
C GLY A 155 21.78 -32.96 -15.14
N THR A 156 21.74 -31.95 -16.00
CA THR A 156 22.88 -31.08 -16.33
C THR A 156 23.42 -30.35 -15.09
N SER A 157 24.75 -30.29 -14.95
CA SER A 157 25.40 -29.58 -13.83
C SER A 157 25.19 -28.06 -13.94
N VAL A 158 25.27 -27.34 -12.81
CA VAL A 158 25.16 -25.87 -12.77
C VAL A 158 26.13 -25.19 -13.75
N ASP A 159 27.37 -25.66 -13.83
CA ASP A 159 28.38 -25.12 -14.75
C ASP A 159 27.96 -25.29 -16.21
N GLN A 160 27.41 -26.45 -16.57
CA GLN A 160 27.00 -26.73 -17.94
C GLN A 160 25.72 -25.97 -18.31
N ILE A 161 24.78 -25.76 -17.37
CA ILE A 161 23.61 -24.88 -17.58
C ILE A 161 24.07 -23.45 -17.90
N VAL A 162 25.03 -22.92 -17.12
CA VAL A 162 25.60 -21.58 -17.35
C VAL A 162 26.34 -21.51 -18.68
N GLU A 163 27.09 -22.56 -19.05
CA GLU A 163 27.81 -22.64 -20.32
C GLU A 163 26.84 -22.63 -21.51
N ASN A 164 25.78 -23.44 -21.47
CA ASN A 164 24.76 -23.48 -22.52
C ASN A 164 24.13 -22.09 -22.72
N ALA A 165 23.85 -21.38 -21.62
CA ALA A 165 23.28 -20.03 -21.65
C ALA A 165 24.21 -18.98 -22.31
N ARG A 166 25.53 -19.23 -22.45
CA ARG A 166 26.45 -18.29 -23.13
C ARG A 166 26.13 -18.11 -24.61
N ALA A 167 25.48 -19.07 -25.24
CA ALA A 167 25.04 -18.96 -26.63
C ALA A 167 23.98 -17.86 -26.83
N LEU A 168 23.27 -17.46 -25.77
CA LEU A 168 22.16 -16.50 -25.84
C LEU A 168 22.63 -15.14 -26.36
N ARG A 169 21.91 -14.55 -27.32
CA ARG A 169 22.20 -13.25 -27.94
C ARG A 169 21.06 -12.27 -27.72
N ALA A 170 21.29 -10.97 -27.93
CA ALA A 170 20.25 -9.95 -27.84
C ALA A 170 19.03 -10.31 -28.70
N GLY A 171 17.83 -10.16 -28.14
CA GLY A 171 16.57 -10.62 -28.72
C GLY A 171 16.21 -12.08 -28.42
N GLY A 172 17.15 -12.86 -27.88
CA GLY A 172 17.01 -14.30 -27.71
C GLY A 172 16.23 -14.73 -26.47
N VAL A 173 15.71 -15.96 -26.52
CA VAL A 173 14.91 -16.62 -25.47
C VAL A 173 15.65 -17.85 -24.93
N LEU A 174 15.90 -17.89 -23.62
CA LEU A 174 16.53 -19.01 -22.92
C LEU A 174 15.47 -19.88 -22.24
N LEU A 175 15.45 -21.17 -22.56
CA LEU A 175 14.60 -22.19 -21.94
C LEU A 175 15.27 -22.80 -20.69
N MET A 176 14.54 -22.77 -19.60
CA MET A 176 14.80 -23.42 -18.32
C MET A 176 13.46 -23.93 -17.76
N HIS A 177 13.49 -24.64 -16.65
CA HIS A 177 12.31 -25.21 -16.00
C HIS A 177 12.18 -24.72 -14.54
N ASP A 178 10.95 -24.63 -14.06
CA ASP A 178 10.65 -24.13 -12.71
C ASP A 178 11.01 -25.12 -11.59
N TRP A 179 11.23 -26.41 -11.89
CA TRP A 179 11.40 -27.47 -10.89
C TRP A 179 12.85 -27.94 -10.59
N PRO A 180 13.86 -27.86 -11.49
CA PRO A 180 15.18 -28.38 -11.18
C PRO A 180 15.93 -27.54 -10.13
N PRO A 181 16.57 -28.15 -9.12
CA PRO A 181 17.31 -27.42 -8.09
C PRO A 181 18.56 -26.73 -8.64
N ASN A 182 19.25 -27.36 -9.62
CA ASN A 182 20.44 -26.79 -10.25
C ASN A 182 20.14 -25.46 -10.98
N THR A 183 18.91 -25.29 -11.48
CA THR A 183 18.46 -24.05 -12.11
C THR A 183 18.51 -22.88 -11.14
N LEU A 184 18.14 -23.08 -9.87
CA LEU A 184 18.19 -22.04 -8.84
C LEU A 184 19.61 -21.50 -8.62
N GLU A 185 20.60 -22.40 -8.65
CA GLU A 185 22.01 -22.05 -8.50
C GLU A 185 22.61 -21.44 -9.77
N ALA A 186 22.10 -21.83 -10.95
CA ALA A 186 22.56 -21.30 -12.22
C ALA A 186 22.07 -19.87 -12.49
N VAL A 187 20.83 -19.53 -12.09
CA VAL A 187 20.21 -18.22 -12.41
C VAL A 187 21.08 -17.01 -12.05
N PRO A 188 21.62 -16.87 -10.82
CA PRO A 188 22.47 -15.73 -10.48
C PRO A 188 23.73 -15.64 -11.35
N ARG A 189 24.31 -16.79 -11.71
CA ARG A 189 25.51 -16.88 -12.57
C ARG A 189 25.21 -16.51 -14.01
N ILE A 190 24.08 -16.99 -14.55
CA ILE A 190 23.60 -16.62 -15.89
C ILE A 190 23.37 -15.10 -15.96
N VAL A 191 22.67 -14.51 -14.98
CA VAL A 191 22.41 -13.07 -14.97
C VAL A 191 23.71 -12.25 -14.88
N ALA A 192 24.68 -12.70 -14.08
CA ALA A 192 25.99 -12.06 -14.01
C ALA A 192 26.76 -12.13 -15.34
N GLU A 193 26.75 -13.29 -16.00
CA GLU A 193 27.38 -13.49 -17.31
C GLU A 193 26.74 -12.62 -18.40
N LEU A 194 25.40 -12.53 -18.42
CA LEU A 194 24.68 -11.66 -19.34
C LEU A 194 25.08 -10.20 -19.16
N ARG A 195 25.16 -9.73 -17.91
CA ARG A 195 25.60 -8.37 -17.59
C ARG A 195 27.03 -8.09 -18.04
N ALA A 196 27.95 -9.04 -17.83
CA ALA A 196 29.33 -8.92 -18.29
C ALA A 196 29.43 -8.75 -19.82
N ARG A 197 28.40 -9.19 -20.55
CA ARG A 197 28.29 -9.09 -22.01
C ARG A 197 27.39 -7.93 -22.48
N GLY A 198 27.00 -7.02 -21.58
CA GLY A 198 26.12 -5.89 -21.89
C GLY A 198 24.65 -6.27 -22.12
N LEU A 199 24.24 -7.50 -21.80
CA LEU A 199 22.87 -7.99 -21.97
C LEU A 199 22.08 -7.93 -20.67
N CYS A 200 20.80 -7.57 -20.78
CA CYS A 200 19.90 -7.45 -19.63
C CYS A 200 18.70 -8.40 -19.76
N PRO A 201 18.19 -8.97 -18.64
CA PRO A 201 16.92 -9.68 -18.65
C PRO A 201 15.77 -8.77 -19.13
N GLY A 202 14.93 -9.29 -20.01
CA GLY A 202 13.87 -8.58 -20.70
C GLY A 202 12.55 -9.34 -20.76
N ARG A 203 11.53 -8.70 -21.36
CA ARG A 203 10.25 -9.33 -21.64
C ARG A 203 10.22 -9.87 -23.05
N ILE A 204 9.41 -10.90 -23.30
CA ILE A 204 9.11 -11.32 -24.66
C ILE A 204 8.03 -10.39 -25.24
N SER A 205 8.29 -9.83 -26.42
CA SER A 205 7.30 -9.06 -27.16
C SER A 205 6.27 -9.99 -27.80
N PRO A 206 4.97 -9.87 -27.49
CA PRO A 206 3.93 -10.71 -28.11
C PRO A 206 3.77 -10.47 -29.61
N ASN A 207 4.32 -9.39 -30.15
CA ASN A 207 4.25 -9.09 -31.58
C ASN A 207 5.40 -9.70 -32.38
N THR A 208 6.54 -9.96 -31.74
CA THR A 208 7.78 -10.35 -32.44
C THR A 208 8.37 -11.65 -31.93
N GLY A 209 7.93 -12.16 -30.78
CA GLY A 209 8.50 -13.32 -30.10
C GLY A 209 9.92 -13.10 -29.55
N ARG A 210 10.47 -11.89 -29.71
CA ARG A 210 11.83 -11.55 -29.30
C ARG A 210 11.87 -10.86 -27.95
N ALA A 211 12.98 -11.07 -27.24
CA ALA A 211 13.27 -10.36 -26.01
C ALA A 211 13.50 -8.87 -26.29
N VAL A 212 12.77 -8.03 -25.56
CA VAL A 212 12.86 -6.57 -25.60
C VAL A 212 12.99 -6.03 -24.18
N ALA A 213 13.31 -4.75 -24.06
CA ALA A 213 13.30 -4.08 -22.77
C ALA A 213 11.96 -4.34 -22.05
N PRO A 214 11.98 -4.69 -20.76
CA PRO A 214 10.80 -4.56 -19.93
C PRO A 214 10.31 -3.11 -20.13
N GLY A 215 9.03 -2.92 -20.46
CA GLY A 215 8.50 -1.55 -20.47
C GLY A 215 8.78 -0.91 -19.10
N PRO A 216 8.88 0.43 -19.00
CA PRO A 216 9.09 1.08 -17.71
C PRO A 216 8.02 0.60 -16.74
N VAL A 217 8.43 -0.06 -15.65
CA VAL A 217 7.52 -0.31 -14.53
C VAL A 217 7.32 1.04 -13.89
N THR A 218 6.12 1.59 -14.04
CA THR A 218 5.76 2.83 -13.34
C THR A 218 5.53 2.44 -11.88
N PRO A 219 6.37 2.91 -10.92
CA PRO A 219 6.12 2.71 -9.51
C PRO A 219 4.67 3.02 -9.16
N ALA A 220 4.08 2.28 -8.23
CA ALA A 220 2.67 2.43 -7.84
C ALA A 220 2.34 3.88 -7.49
N LEU A 221 3.24 4.55 -6.75
CA LEU A 221 3.08 5.95 -6.34
C LEU A 221 3.21 6.96 -7.50
N ASP A 222 3.81 6.58 -8.63
CA ASP A 222 3.89 7.44 -9.81
C ASP A 222 2.58 7.39 -10.63
N GLN A 223 1.72 6.40 -10.36
CA GLN A 223 0.43 6.22 -11.04
C GLN A 223 -0.70 7.02 -10.39
N VAL A 224 -0.51 7.45 -9.14
CA VAL A 224 -1.57 8.00 -8.29
C VAL A 224 -1.10 9.24 -7.56
N HIS A 225 -2.05 10.13 -7.26
CA HIS A 225 -1.88 11.11 -6.21
C HIS A 225 -2.09 10.41 -4.86
N THR A 226 -1.22 10.68 -3.89
CA THR A 226 -1.25 10.04 -2.57
C THR A 226 -1.35 11.09 -1.49
N ALA A 227 -2.26 10.89 -0.54
CA ALA A 227 -2.20 11.55 0.76
C ALA A 227 -2.34 10.54 1.89
N GLY A 228 -1.79 10.89 3.05
CA GLY A 228 -1.45 9.93 4.09
C GLY A 228 0.05 9.70 4.21
N ARG A 229 0.46 8.97 5.25
CA ARG A 229 1.86 8.57 5.46
C ARG A 229 2.10 7.21 4.81
N VAL A 230 2.98 7.19 3.80
CA VAL A 230 3.31 5.99 3.01
C VAL A 230 4.82 5.80 2.91
N VAL A 231 5.28 4.56 2.82
CA VAL A 231 6.69 4.20 2.62
C VAL A 231 6.81 3.39 1.33
N THR A 232 7.74 3.75 0.44
CA THR A 232 7.99 2.96 -0.77
C THR A 232 8.60 1.60 -0.42
N VAL A 233 8.02 0.52 -0.94
CA VAL A 233 8.52 -0.86 -0.79
C VAL A 233 8.56 -1.52 -2.16
N GLY A 234 9.76 -1.76 -2.69
CA GLY A 234 9.94 -2.23 -4.06
C GLY A 234 9.35 -1.23 -5.07
N THR A 235 8.42 -1.68 -5.91
CA THR A 235 7.65 -0.82 -6.83
C THR A 235 6.30 -0.39 -6.25
N GLY A 236 5.96 -0.82 -5.03
CA GLY A 236 4.71 -0.51 -4.34
C GLY A 236 4.90 0.46 -3.16
N ALA A 237 3.90 0.51 -2.28
CA ALA A 237 3.92 1.32 -1.07
C ALA A 237 3.31 0.58 0.13
N ALA A 238 3.89 0.77 1.31
CA ALA A 238 3.36 0.30 2.58
C ALA A 238 2.78 1.45 3.41
N PHE A 239 1.73 1.19 4.18
CA PHE A 239 1.05 2.18 5.02
C PHE A 239 0.23 1.54 6.14
N THR A 240 0.07 2.24 7.28
CA THR A 240 -0.72 1.75 8.44
C THR A 240 -1.82 2.71 8.87
N TRP A 241 -1.57 4.01 8.78
CA TRP A 241 -2.48 5.04 9.29
C TRP A 241 -3.85 4.98 8.59
N PRO A 242 -4.95 5.23 9.33
CA PRO A 242 -6.28 5.27 8.74
C PRO A 242 -6.41 6.44 7.74
N GLY A 243 -7.37 6.35 6.82
CA GLY A 243 -7.66 7.43 5.88
C GLY A 243 -6.62 7.68 4.79
N VAL A 244 -5.50 6.94 4.75
CA VAL A 244 -4.56 6.94 3.61
C VAL A 244 -5.33 6.67 2.32
N TYR A 245 -5.10 7.47 1.29
CA TYR A 245 -5.79 7.31 0.01
C TYR A 245 -4.88 7.47 -1.20
N PHE A 246 -5.30 6.82 -2.28
CA PHE A 246 -4.67 6.84 -3.59
C PHE A 246 -5.71 7.24 -4.65
N GLU A 247 -5.47 8.35 -5.34
CA GLU A 247 -6.33 8.84 -6.42
C GLU A 247 -5.63 8.68 -7.77
N GLY A 248 -6.24 7.97 -8.70
CA GLY A 248 -5.68 7.73 -10.02
C GLY A 248 -6.66 8.03 -11.14
N ARG A 249 -6.15 7.93 -12.37
CA ARG A 249 -6.94 8.07 -13.60
C ARG A 249 -6.63 6.91 -14.52
N PHE A 250 -7.63 6.41 -15.23
CA PHE A 250 -7.44 5.37 -16.24
C PHE A 250 -8.39 5.56 -17.41
N ARG A 251 -8.09 4.89 -18.52
CA ARG A 251 -9.00 4.71 -19.65
C ARG A 251 -9.30 3.23 -19.82
N GLY A 252 -10.56 2.86 -19.97
CA GLY A 252 -11.02 1.49 -20.25
C GLY A 252 -12.35 1.18 -19.59
N THR A 253 -12.73 -0.10 -19.60
CA THR A 253 -14.01 -0.61 -19.05
C THR A 253 -13.87 -1.24 -17.66
N ALA A 254 -12.65 -1.32 -17.13
CA ALA A 254 -12.35 -1.86 -15.81
C ALA A 254 -10.98 -1.37 -15.32
N VAL A 255 -10.81 -1.39 -14.00
CA VAL A 255 -9.53 -1.13 -13.33
C VAL A 255 -9.32 -2.14 -12.21
N GLY A 256 -8.10 -2.65 -12.12
CA GLY A 256 -7.62 -3.48 -11.03
C GLY A 256 -6.91 -2.64 -9.99
N ILE A 257 -7.11 -2.95 -8.72
CA ILE A 257 -6.40 -2.38 -7.58
C ILE A 257 -5.56 -3.50 -6.99
N ALA A 258 -4.24 -3.41 -7.13
CA ALA A 258 -3.33 -4.34 -6.44
C ALA A 258 -3.13 -3.84 -5.01
N ILE A 259 -3.76 -4.52 -4.05
CA ILE A 259 -3.68 -4.16 -2.64
C ILE A 259 -3.73 -5.43 -1.79
N GLU A 260 -2.94 -5.48 -0.72
CA GLU A 260 -2.95 -6.52 0.30
C GLU A 260 -3.05 -5.88 1.68
N ASP A 261 -4.06 -6.25 2.44
CA ASP A 261 -4.21 -5.92 3.86
C ASP A 261 -5.18 -6.92 4.51
N PRO A 262 -4.69 -7.97 5.19
CA PRO A 262 -5.56 -8.98 5.79
C PRO A 262 -6.37 -8.48 6.99
N THR A 263 -6.22 -7.21 7.39
CA THR A 263 -6.84 -6.67 8.61
C THR A 263 -7.69 -5.42 8.37
N GLY A 264 -7.42 -4.67 7.31
CA GLY A 264 -8.07 -3.40 7.03
C GLY A 264 -9.13 -3.45 5.93
N ASP A 265 -10.08 -2.53 6.00
CA ASP A 265 -11.09 -2.33 4.96
C ASP A 265 -10.87 -1.05 4.18
N TYR A 266 -11.36 -1.03 2.94
CA TYR A 266 -11.13 0.04 1.99
C TYR A 266 -12.40 0.36 1.22
N ASP A 267 -12.55 1.62 0.83
CA ASP A 267 -13.54 2.03 -0.16
C ASP A 267 -12.85 2.37 -1.48
N VAL A 268 -13.38 1.84 -2.59
CA VAL A 268 -13.01 2.21 -3.96
C VAL A 268 -14.16 2.98 -4.59
N ARG A 269 -13.93 4.24 -4.93
CA ARG A 269 -14.90 5.08 -5.66
C ARG A 269 -14.44 5.29 -7.09
N ILE A 270 -15.33 5.05 -8.05
CA ILE A 270 -15.14 5.39 -9.47
C ILE A 270 -15.94 6.64 -9.78
N ASP A 271 -15.31 7.64 -10.40
CA ASP A 271 -15.96 8.90 -10.83
C ASP A 271 -16.75 9.63 -9.73
N GLY A 272 -16.32 9.47 -8.47
CA GLY A 272 -17.00 10.06 -7.31
C GLY A 272 -18.33 9.40 -6.95
N GLY A 273 -18.69 8.27 -7.57
CA GLY A 273 -19.90 7.51 -7.28
C GLY A 273 -19.87 6.78 -5.94
N GLU A 274 -20.86 5.91 -5.75
CA GLU A 274 -20.96 5.05 -4.57
C GLU A 274 -19.72 4.15 -4.41
N PRO A 275 -19.24 3.93 -3.19
CA PRO A 275 -18.04 3.15 -2.95
C PRO A 275 -18.33 1.65 -3.10
N VAL A 276 -17.39 0.94 -3.70
CA VAL A 276 -17.26 -0.51 -3.56
C VAL A 276 -16.31 -0.78 -2.40
N THR A 277 -16.78 -1.46 -1.36
CA THR A 277 -15.96 -1.79 -0.20
C THR A 277 -15.14 -3.06 -0.46
N LEU A 278 -13.81 -2.96 -0.32
CA LEU A 278 -12.91 -4.10 -0.26
C LEU A 278 -12.69 -4.48 1.20
N VAL A 279 -13.06 -5.71 1.53
CA VAL A 279 -13.03 -6.23 2.89
C VAL A 279 -11.79 -7.08 3.07
N THR A 280 -10.84 -6.65 3.91
CA THR A 280 -9.57 -7.35 4.18
C THR A 280 -8.91 -7.94 2.92
N PRO A 281 -8.52 -7.10 1.93
CA PRO A 281 -8.04 -7.59 0.64
C PRO A 281 -6.81 -8.50 0.79
N ASP A 282 -6.82 -9.63 0.07
CA ASP A 282 -5.69 -10.56 0.02
C ASP A 282 -4.64 -10.08 -0.99
N ALA A 283 -3.53 -10.80 -1.18
CA ALA A 283 -2.49 -10.45 -2.15
C ALA A 283 -2.91 -10.67 -3.62
N THR A 284 -4.07 -10.13 -4.02
CA THR A 284 -4.62 -10.18 -5.38
C THR A 284 -4.81 -8.79 -5.97
N THR A 285 -5.17 -8.77 -7.27
CA THR A 285 -5.71 -7.57 -7.90
C THR A 285 -7.22 -7.61 -7.81
N HIS A 286 -7.81 -6.62 -7.13
CA HIS A 286 -9.25 -6.47 -6.99
C HIS A 286 -9.81 -5.63 -8.14
N TRP A 287 -10.71 -6.21 -8.94
CA TRP A 287 -11.20 -5.58 -10.16
C TRP A 287 -12.54 -4.89 -9.97
N ILE A 288 -12.63 -3.63 -10.38
CA ILE A 288 -13.89 -2.93 -10.63
C ILE A 288 -14.18 -3.02 -12.13
N THR A 289 -15.29 -3.66 -12.50
CA THR A 289 -15.64 -4.00 -13.89
C THR A 289 -17.01 -3.45 -14.28
N GLY A 290 -17.38 -3.60 -15.55
CA GLY A 290 -18.68 -3.16 -16.05
C GLY A 290 -18.80 -1.65 -16.27
N LEU A 291 -17.67 -0.95 -16.38
CA LEU A 291 -17.63 0.48 -16.66
C LEU A 291 -17.82 0.71 -18.16
N VAL A 292 -18.45 1.83 -18.51
CA VAL A 292 -18.52 2.31 -19.90
C VAL A 292 -17.11 2.58 -20.40
N ASP A 293 -16.76 2.22 -21.63
CA ASP A 293 -15.42 2.53 -22.16
C ASP A 293 -15.20 4.05 -22.20
N GLY A 294 -14.26 4.53 -21.38
CA GLY A 294 -14.08 5.96 -21.18
C GLY A 294 -12.88 6.27 -20.29
N VAL A 295 -12.72 7.55 -19.97
CA VAL A 295 -11.75 8.01 -18.97
C VAL A 295 -12.46 8.10 -17.63
N HIS A 296 -11.85 7.50 -16.61
CA HIS A 296 -12.39 7.43 -15.26
C HIS A 296 -11.39 7.94 -14.23
N THR A 297 -11.90 8.40 -13.09
CA THR A 297 -11.14 8.56 -11.86
C THR A 297 -11.39 7.39 -10.93
N VAL A 298 -10.39 7.02 -10.14
CA VAL A 298 -10.50 6.02 -9.08
C VAL A 298 -9.90 6.59 -7.80
N ARG A 299 -10.60 6.41 -6.69
CA ARG A 299 -10.10 6.72 -5.34
C ARG A 299 -10.20 5.48 -4.47
N LEU A 300 -9.05 4.96 -4.03
CA LEU A 300 -8.95 3.94 -2.98
C LEU A 300 -8.67 4.65 -1.66
N SER A 301 -9.50 4.45 -0.64
CA SER A 301 -9.33 5.05 0.69
C SER A 301 -9.37 3.98 1.77
N LYS A 302 -8.38 3.97 2.66
CA LYS A 302 -8.37 3.10 3.83
C LYS A 302 -9.41 3.56 4.84
N ARG A 303 -10.35 2.68 5.19
CA ARG A 303 -11.41 2.96 6.17
C ARG A 303 -10.92 2.81 7.60
N THR A 304 -10.16 1.75 7.88
CA THR A 304 -9.93 1.28 9.24
C THR A 304 -8.52 1.56 9.73
N GLU A 305 -8.38 1.55 11.05
CA GLU A 305 -7.08 1.51 11.72
C GLU A 305 -6.46 0.11 11.59
N SER A 306 -5.14 0.05 11.44
CA SER A 306 -4.39 -1.22 11.57
C SER A 306 -2.98 -0.99 12.14
N PRO A 307 -2.84 -0.45 13.37
CA PRO A 307 -1.54 -0.13 13.94
C PRO A 307 -0.63 -1.36 14.14
N TRP A 308 -1.16 -2.58 14.03
CA TRP A 308 -0.46 -3.87 14.11
C TRP A 308 -0.13 -4.50 12.74
N ASN A 309 -0.60 -3.94 11.61
CA ASN A 309 -0.36 -4.51 10.28
C ASN A 309 -0.14 -3.42 9.22
N ALA A 310 0.92 -3.56 8.43
CA ALA A 310 1.18 -2.68 7.30
C ALA A 310 0.54 -3.24 6.03
N ALA A 311 -0.37 -2.45 5.44
CA ALA A 311 -0.94 -2.73 4.13
C ALA A 311 0.10 -2.54 3.03
N GLN A 312 -0.09 -3.20 1.88
CA GLN A 312 0.73 -3.03 0.68
C GLN A 312 -0.15 -2.61 -0.49
N PHE A 313 0.21 -1.52 -1.17
CA PHE A 313 -0.40 -1.08 -2.42
C PHE A 313 0.57 -1.28 -3.58
N GLY A 314 0.18 -2.13 -4.53
CA GLY A 314 0.96 -2.48 -5.73
C GLY A 314 0.67 -1.61 -6.96
N GLY A 315 -0.31 -0.69 -6.87
CA GLY A 315 -0.68 0.20 -7.97
C GLY A 315 -2.02 -0.13 -8.61
N LEU A 316 -2.32 0.62 -9.67
CA LEU A 316 -3.49 0.41 -10.53
C LEU A 316 -3.10 -0.47 -11.72
N VAL A 317 -3.98 -1.40 -12.05
CA VAL A 317 -3.81 -2.33 -13.17
C VAL A 317 -4.87 -2.01 -14.22
N PRO A 318 -4.50 -1.57 -15.44
CA PRO A 318 -5.49 -1.33 -16.47
C PRO A 318 -6.02 -2.67 -17.00
N ALA A 319 -7.30 -2.73 -17.33
CA ALA A 319 -7.85 -3.86 -18.07
C ALA A 319 -7.16 -4.01 -19.44
N PRO A 320 -7.20 -5.20 -20.09
CA PRO A 320 -6.67 -5.37 -21.44
C PRO A 320 -7.19 -4.30 -22.41
N GLY A 321 -6.29 -3.63 -23.13
CA GLY A 321 -6.61 -2.51 -24.02
C GLY A 321 -6.82 -1.15 -23.33
N GLY A 322 -6.92 -1.14 -22.00
CA GLY A 322 -6.95 0.07 -21.18
C GLY A 322 -5.57 0.64 -20.87
N LYS A 323 -5.54 1.78 -20.19
CA LYS A 323 -4.30 2.47 -19.81
C LYS A 323 -4.45 3.27 -18.52
N ILE A 324 -3.44 3.20 -17.65
CA ILE A 324 -3.31 4.15 -16.53
C ILE A 324 -2.81 5.49 -17.06
N LEU A 325 -3.53 6.55 -16.70
CA LEU A 325 -3.27 7.93 -17.11
C LEU A 325 -2.46 8.64 -16.01
N PRO A 326 -1.85 9.81 -16.31
CA PRO A 326 -1.17 10.59 -15.30
C PRO A 326 -2.07 10.88 -14.09
N ALA A 327 -1.48 10.77 -12.90
CA ALA A 327 -2.14 11.04 -11.64
C ALA A 327 -2.83 12.42 -11.63
N PRO A 328 -3.95 12.58 -10.90
CA PRO A 328 -4.51 13.89 -10.59
C PRO A 328 -3.46 14.81 -9.95
N ALA A 329 -3.64 16.13 -10.09
CA ALA A 329 -2.80 17.09 -9.38
C ALA A 329 -3.10 17.07 -7.88
N ALA A 330 -2.07 17.25 -7.06
CA ALA A 330 -2.24 17.44 -5.62
C ALA A 330 -3.06 18.69 -5.32
N ARG A 331 -3.83 18.63 -4.23
CA ARG A 331 -4.62 19.79 -3.78
C ARG A 331 -3.67 20.84 -3.21
N ARG A 332 -4.05 22.12 -3.35
CA ARG A 332 -3.24 23.25 -2.85
C ARG A 332 -3.28 23.37 -1.34
N ARG A 333 -4.40 22.98 -0.72
CA ARG A 333 -4.60 23.02 0.73
C ARG A 333 -4.27 21.66 1.32
N GLN A 334 -3.71 21.67 2.51
CA GLN A 334 -3.31 20.47 3.23
C GLN A 334 -3.65 20.64 4.71
N ILE A 335 -4.27 19.61 5.29
CA ILE A 335 -4.64 19.57 6.72
C ILE A 335 -4.16 18.26 7.32
N GLU A 336 -3.45 18.32 8.44
CA GLU A 336 -3.14 17.13 9.25
C GLU A 336 -4.11 17.05 10.42
N PHE A 337 -4.71 15.88 10.61
CA PHE A 337 -5.56 15.56 11.75
C PHE A 337 -4.84 14.57 12.64
N ILE A 338 -4.56 14.98 13.86
CA ILE A 338 -3.91 14.20 14.90
C ILE A 338 -4.98 13.88 15.94
N GLY A 339 -5.14 12.63 16.33
CA GLY A 339 -6.09 12.34 17.39
C GLY A 339 -6.24 10.88 17.79
N ASP A 340 -7.36 10.63 18.45
CA ASP A 340 -7.76 9.33 18.95
C ASP A 340 -8.91 8.73 18.11
N SER A 341 -9.81 7.98 18.75
CA SER A 341 -10.93 7.27 18.14
C SER A 341 -11.92 8.19 17.43
N TRP A 342 -12.11 9.42 17.90
CA TRP A 342 -12.97 10.40 17.23
C TRP A 342 -12.37 10.85 15.90
N THR A 343 -11.04 10.95 15.83
CA THR A 343 -10.34 11.35 14.60
C THR A 343 -10.20 10.18 13.63
N ALA A 344 -10.08 8.95 14.16
CA ALA A 344 -9.98 7.73 13.38
C ALA A 344 -11.33 7.24 12.78
N GLY A 345 -12.46 7.77 13.24
CA GLY A 345 -13.79 7.31 12.80
C GLY A 345 -14.16 5.95 13.40
N TYR A 346 -13.85 5.74 14.69
CA TYR A 346 -14.18 4.50 15.39
C TYR A 346 -15.70 4.27 15.41
N GLY A 347 -16.16 3.22 14.73
CA GLY A 347 -17.55 2.77 14.80
C GLY A 347 -18.59 3.76 14.28
N ASP A 348 -18.17 4.75 13.48
CA ASP A 348 -19.00 5.86 13.02
C ASP A 348 -20.15 5.43 12.11
N MET A 349 -19.95 4.38 11.32
CA MET A 349 -20.95 3.81 10.42
C MET A 349 -21.98 2.94 11.14
N SER A 350 -21.79 2.63 12.43
CA SER A 350 -22.69 1.76 13.16
C SER A 350 -24.05 2.41 13.38
N THR A 351 -25.12 1.62 13.28
CA THR A 351 -26.48 2.05 13.65
C THR A 351 -26.82 1.77 15.11
N GLY A 352 -25.84 1.36 15.91
CA GLY A 352 -26.01 1.06 17.33
C GLY A 352 -24.69 1.04 18.09
N ARG A 353 -24.77 1.16 19.42
CA ARG A 353 -23.60 1.29 20.29
C ARG A 353 -22.90 -0.03 20.59
N ASP A 354 -23.59 -1.17 20.50
CA ASP A 354 -22.98 -2.47 20.73
C ASP A 354 -22.29 -2.98 19.46
N CYS A 355 -20.96 -3.01 19.50
CA CYS A 355 -20.12 -3.53 18.43
C CYS A 355 -19.19 -4.66 18.91
N SER A 356 -19.58 -5.34 19.99
CA SER A 356 -18.79 -6.41 20.63
C SER A 356 -18.63 -7.67 19.76
N GLY A 357 -19.45 -7.81 18.71
CA GLY A 357 -19.37 -8.92 17.78
C GLY A 357 -18.05 -8.97 16.98
N PRO A 358 -17.53 -10.15 16.63
CA PRO A 358 -16.29 -10.29 15.86
C PRO A 358 -16.33 -9.50 14.55
N GLY A 359 -15.37 -8.58 14.38
CA GLY A 359 -15.24 -7.75 13.18
C GLY A 359 -16.30 -6.64 13.03
N VAL A 360 -17.32 -6.58 13.89
CA VAL A 360 -18.42 -5.58 13.79
C VAL A 360 -17.85 -4.17 13.86
N LEU A 361 -16.98 -3.89 14.84
CA LEU A 361 -16.30 -2.61 14.95
C LEU A 361 -15.55 -2.26 13.66
N THR A 362 -14.66 -3.15 13.18
CA THR A 362 -13.85 -2.91 11.98
C THR A 362 -14.70 -2.58 10.76
N ARG A 363 -15.79 -3.34 10.52
CA ARG A 363 -16.69 -3.07 9.38
C ARG A 363 -17.42 -1.73 9.49
N ASN A 364 -17.65 -1.28 10.72
CA ASN A 364 -18.37 -0.04 11.02
C ASN A 364 -17.46 1.17 11.29
N SER A 365 -16.15 1.07 11.13
CA SER A 365 -15.24 2.22 11.21
C SER A 365 -14.85 2.73 9.82
N ASN A 366 -14.96 4.03 9.58
CA ASN A 366 -14.53 4.65 8.32
C ASN A 366 -13.91 6.04 8.50
N ALA A 367 -12.58 6.09 8.55
CA ALA A 367 -11.81 7.33 8.64
C ALA A 367 -12.02 8.29 7.46
N ASP A 368 -12.36 7.80 6.26
CA ASP A 368 -12.72 8.67 5.11
C ASP A 368 -14.11 9.31 5.31
N GLN A 369 -14.92 8.86 6.28
CA GLN A 369 -16.19 9.47 6.68
C GLN A 369 -16.11 10.23 8.01
N ALA A 370 -14.99 10.16 8.73
CA ALA A 370 -14.76 10.94 9.93
C ALA A 370 -14.72 12.46 9.64
N PHE A 371 -14.93 13.26 10.69
CA PHE A 371 -15.03 14.72 10.59
C PHE A 371 -13.81 15.37 9.92
N GLY A 372 -12.62 14.79 10.09
CA GLY A 372 -11.38 15.28 9.49
C GLY A 372 -11.39 15.19 7.96
N ALA A 373 -11.69 14.00 7.42
CA ALA A 373 -11.81 13.81 5.97
C ALA A 373 -12.97 14.63 5.37
N ARG A 374 -14.10 14.77 6.08
CA ARG A 374 -15.22 15.63 5.67
C ARG A 374 -14.81 17.09 5.59
N THR A 375 -14.14 17.61 6.61
CA THR A 375 -13.62 18.98 6.66
C THR A 375 -12.65 19.22 5.50
N ALA A 376 -11.71 18.31 5.27
CA ALA A 376 -10.73 18.43 4.19
C ALA A 376 -11.39 18.45 2.81
N ARG A 377 -12.36 17.57 2.55
CA ARG A 377 -13.11 17.58 1.27
C ARG A 377 -13.89 18.86 1.06
N ALA A 378 -14.59 19.36 2.09
CA ALA A 378 -15.32 20.62 2.00
C ALA A 378 -14.41 21.83 1.69
N LEU A 379 -13.15 21.76 2.13
CA LEU A 379 -12.15 22.80 1.90
C LEU A 379 -11.27 22.57 0.66
N ASP A 380 -11.52 21.53 -0.13
CA ASP A 380 -10.65 21.06 -1.23
C ASP A 380 -9.18 20.93 -0.79
N ALA A 381 -8.96 20.20 0.30
CA ALA A 381 -7.66 19.96 0.90
C ALA A 381 -7.29 18.47 0.84
N ASP A 382 -6.00 18.20 0.59
CA ASP A 382 -5.45 16.89 0.93
C ASP A 382 -5.34 16.76 2.44
N TYR A 383 -5.43 15.54 2.95
CA TYR A 383 -5.37 15.30 4.39
C TYR A 383 -4.47 14.13 4.80
N GLN A 384 -3.98 14.19 6.04
CA GLN A 384 -3.43 13.06 6.77
C GLN A 384 -4.28 12.84 8.03
N ILE A 385 -4.69 11.61 8.31
CA ILE A 385 -5.35 11.21 9.56
C ILE A 385 -4.35 10.35 10.34
N ASP A 386 -3.61 11.01 11.22
CA ASP A 386 -2.62 10.37 12.07
C ASP A 386 -3.26 10.10 13.44
N ALA A 387 -4.19 9.15 13.45
CA ALA A 387 -5.01 8.85 14.62
C ALA A 387 -4.96 7.38 15.04
N TRP A 388 -5.19 7.14 16.34
CA TRP A 388 -5.30 5.79 16.91
C TRP A 388 -6.28 5.76 18.10
N SER A 389 -7.34 4.97 17.98
CA SER A 389 -8.31 4.70 19.02
C SER A 389 -7.72 4.28 20.35
N GLY A 390 -8.23 4.88 21.43
CA GLY A 390 -7.83 4.61 22.81
C GLY A 390 -6.52 5.29 23.25
N ILE A 391 -5.78 5.94 22.34
CA ILE A 391 -4.50 6.58 22.66
C ILE A 391 -4.69 7.96 23.28
N GLY A 392 -3.83 8.35 24.22
CA GLY A 392 -3.84 9.70 24.81
C GLY A 392 -2.51 10.43 24.66
N MET A 393 -2.46 11.65 25.20
CA MET A 393 -1.23 12.46 25.20
C MET A 393 -0.21 11.95 26.22
N VAL A 394 -0.68 11.52 27.40
CA VAL A 394 0.15 10.96 28.47
C VAL A 394 -0.44 9.70 29.09
N ARG A 395 -1.73 9.44 28.90
CA ARG A 395 -2.49 8.31 29.44
C ARG A 395 -3.48 7.79 28.41
N ASN A 396 -3.46 6.49 28.14
CA ASN A 396 -4.43 5.85 27.25
C ASN A 396 -5.71 5.45 27.99
N TYR A 397 -6.73 5.03 27.24
CA TYR A 397 -8.05 4.70 27.77
C TYR A 397 -7.94 3.72 28.95
N ASN A 398 -8.51 4.12 30.08
CA ASN A 398 -8.50 3.36 31.32
C ASN A 398 -7.10 2.94 31.84
N GLY A 399 -6.06 3.71 31.52
CA GLY A 399 -4.68 3.39 31.93
C GLY A 399 -4.05 2.23 31.15
N GLY A 400 -4.63 1.85 30.00
CA GLY A 400 -4.10 0.80 29.14
C GLY A 400 -2.70 1.11 28.59
N SER A 401 -1.93 0.05 28.30
CA SER A 401 -0.58 0.15 27.69
C SER A 401 0.33 1.19 28.38
N PRO A 402 0.60 1.06 29.70
CA PRO A 402 1.44 2.03 30.40
C PRO A 402 2.84 2.08 29.79
N GLY A 403 3.35 3.30 29.60
CA GLY A 403 4.67 3.54 29.00
C GLY A 403 4.67 3.83 27.50
N THR A 404 3.52 3.69 26.82
CA THR A 404 3.32 4.19 25.46
C THR A 404 2.16 5.18 25.40
N ASP A 405 2.27 6.17 24.53
CA ASP A 405 1.26 7.20 24.30
C ASP A 405 1.34 7.72 22.85
N TYR A 406 0.52 8.69 22.47
CA TYR A 406 0.48 9.17 21.08
C TYR A 406 1.86 9.64 20.58
N ARG A 407 2.65 10.26 21.46
CA ARG A 407 3.98 10.80 21.12
C ARG A 407 4.96 9.68 20.77
N THR A 408 4.75 8.46 21.27
CA THR A 408 5.52 7.26 20.88
C THR A 408 5.40 6.94 19.38
N TYR A 409 4.25 7.26 18.77
CA TYR A 409 3.94 6.86 17.39
C TYR A 409 3.95 8.01 16.39
N TYR A 410 3.84 9.26 16.84
CA TYR A 410 3.73 10.42 15.94
C TYR A 410 4.91 10.59 14.97
N ASP A 411 6.10 10.09 15.30
CA ASP A 411 7.26 10.13 14.41
C ASP A 411 7.31 8.96 13.42
N ARG A 412 6.40 7.98 13.51
CA ARG A 412 6.41 6.79 12.67
C ARG A 412 5.68 7.00 11.35
N ALA A 413 6.24 6.43 10.28
CA ALA A 413 5.52 6.31 9.00
C ALA A 413 4.53 5.15 9.04
N LEU A 414 4.94 4.05 9.67
CA LEU A 414 4.17 2.82 9.87
C LEU A 414 4.09 2.55 11.38
N GLN A 415 2.91 2.57 11.96
CA GLN A 415 2.68 2.29 13.39
C GLN A 415 3.19 0.89 13.77
N ALA A 416 2.98 -0.08 12.88
CA ALA A 416 3.32 -1.50 13.06
C ALA A 416 4.82 -1.83 13.01
N VAL A 417 5.69 -0.85 12.73
CA VAL A 417 7.13 -1.06 12.59
C VAL A 417 7.86 -0.06 13.48
N ASP A 418 8.52 -0.55 14.53
CA ASP A 418 9.07 0.28 15.60
C ASP A 418 10.14 1.28 15.12
N GLU A 419 10.99 0.87 14.17
CA GLU A 419 12.05 1.68 13.59
C GLU A 419 11.56 2.58 12.44
N SER A 420 10.27 2.52 12.11
CA SER A 420 9.71 3.33 11.05
C SER A 420 9.76 4.80 11.42
N VAL A 421 10.27 5.62 10.52
CA VAL A 421 10.33 7.08 10.70
C VAL A 421 9.63 7.75 9.53
N TRP A 422 8.68 8.64 9.84
CA TRP A 422 8.01 9.47 8.88
C TRP A 422 8.96 10.52 8.31
N ARG A 423 9.45 10.25 7.09
CA ARG A 423 10.23 11.20 6.31
C ARG A 423 9.28 12.07 5.50
N ARG A 424 8.86 13.18 6.11
CA ARG A 424 7.95 14.15 5.48
C ARG A 424 8.40 14.50 4.05
N PRO A 425 7.58 14.22 3.01
CA PRO A 425 7.85 14.66 1.65
C PRO A 425 7.90 16.18 1.54
N ARG A 426 8.70 16.72 0.61
CA ARG A 426 8.71 18.17 0.28
C ARG A 426 7.38 18.67 -0.29
N SER A 427 6.49 17.77 -0.68
CA SER A 427 5.14 18.12 -1.11
C SER A 427 4.16 18.28 0.06
N TRP A 428 4.52 17.84 1.28
CA TRP A 428 3.62 17.89 2.43
C TRP A 428 4.00 19.02 3.40
N HIS A 429 3.18 20.07 3.37
CA HIS A 429 3.26 21.30 4.14
C HIS A 429 1.85 21.76 4.58
N PRO A 430 1.25 21.11 5.59
CA PRO A 430 -0.07 21.46 6.06
C PRO A 430 -0.14 22.91 6.54
N GLY A 431 -1.11 23.65 6.01
CA GLY A 431 -1.41 25.00 6.46
C GLY A 431 -2.16 25.00 7.80
N THR A 432 -2.77 23.88 8.16
CA THR A 432 -3.51 23.67 9.40
C THR A 432 -3.24 22.28 9.95
N VAL A 433 -3.03 22.18 11.27
CA VAL A 433 -2.97 20.94 12.03
C VAL A 433 -4.10 20.98 13.06
N VAL A 434 -4.92 19.94 13.10
CA VAL A 434 -6.02 19.79 14.05
C VAL A 434 -5.65 18.67 15.01
N ILE A 435 -5.69 18.93 16.32
CA ILE A 435 -5.24 18.00 17.34
C ILE A 435 -6.40 17.72 18.31
N GLY A 436 -6.92 16.49 18.27
CA GLY A 436 -7.96 15.98 19.16
C GLY A 436 -7.42 14.85 20.04
N LEU A 437 -6.68 15.22 21.09
CA LEU A 437 -6.13 14.28 22.08
C LEU A 437 -6.48 14.78 23.48
N GLY A 438 -6.81 13.85 24.37
CA GLY A 438 -7.18 14.13 25.76
C GLY A 438 -8.40 13.38 26.25
N ILE A 439 -9.25 12.85 25.35
CA ILE A 439 -10.42 12.07 25.74
C ILE A 439 -9.97 10.87 26.57
N ASN A 440 -8.99 10.11 26.07
CA ASN A 440 -8.50 8.90 26.72
C ASN A 440 -7.70 9.16 28.00
N ASP A 441 -7.13 10.36 28.13
CA ASP A 441 -6.45 10.77 29.34
C ASP A 441 -7.47 10.95 30.49
N PHE A 442 -8.62 11.57 30.22
CA PHE A 442 -9.57 12.02 31.25
C PHE A 442 -10.95 11.32 31.27
N SER A 443 -11.27 10.44 30.33
CA SER A 443 -12.62 9.84 30.24
C SER A 443 -12.93 8.81 31.33
N THR A 444 -11.90 8.32 32.03
CA THR A 444 -12.06 7.38 33.16
C THR A 444 -11.33 7.85 34.41
N PRO A 445 -11.75 7.43 35.62
CA PRO A 445 -10.97 7.63 36.83
C PRO A 445 -9.57 7.00 36.73
N LEU A 446 -8.63 7.50 37.54
CA LEU A 446 -7.34 6.86 37.73
C LEU A 446 -7.52 5.54 38.49
N ASN A 447 -6.88 4.49 38.00
CA ASN A 447 -6.82 3.19 38.65
C ASN A 447 -5.69 3.15 39.70
N PRO A 448 -5.82 2.34 40.77
CA PRO A 448 -4.73 2.11 41.70
C PRO A 448 -3.47 1.59 40.97
N GLY A 449 -2.32 2.18 41.28
CA GLY A 449 -1.03 1.80 40.67
C GLY A 449 -0.66 2.57 39.41
N GLU A 450 -1.54 3.42 38.89
CA GLU A 450 -1.15 4.42 37.89
C GLU A 450 -0.18 5.46 38.48
N ARG A 451 0.66 6.05 37.64
CA ARG A 451 1.78 6.89 38.08
C ARG A 451 1.40 8.25 38.67
N TRP A 452 0.16 8.70 38.46
CA TRP A 452 -0.34 9.98 38.97
C TRP A 452 -1.08 9.76 40.28
N ALA A 453 -0.76 10.56 41.29
CA ALA A 453 -1.38 10.47 42.61
C ALA A 453 -2.87 10.87 42.59
N ASP A 454 -3.22 11.81 41.72
CA ASP A 454 -4.58 12.31 41.53
C ASP A 454 -4.74 12.92 40.13
N GLU A 455 -5.95 13.37 39.83
CA GLU A 455 -6.29 13.99 38.55
C GLU A 455 -5.57 15.30 38.29
N ALA A 456 -5.26 16.08 39.32
CA ALA A 456 -4.53 17.33 39.17
C ALA A 456 -3.09 17.06 38.72
N ALA A 457 -2.47 16.01 39.25
CA ALA A 457 -1.16 15.53 38.80
C ALA A 457 -1.21 15.02 37.35
N LEU A 458 -2.26 14.30 36.96
CA LEU A 458 -2.48 13.91 35.56
C LEU A 458 -2.63 15.13 34.64
N ALA A 459 -3.45 16.11 35.03
CA ALA A 459 -3.66 17.33 34.26
C ALA A 459 -2.37 18.15 34.10
N ALA A 460 -1.54 18.24 35.15
CA ALA A 460 -0.26 18.93 35.08
C ALA A 460 0.72 18.25 34.10
N ASP A 461 0.82 16.92 34.14
CA ASP A 461 1.64 16.14 33.20
C ASP A 461 1.12 16.25 31.76
N PHE A 462 -0.20 16.14 31.58
CA PHE A 462 -0.87 16.35 30.29
C PHE A 462 -0.53 17.71 29.70
N VAL A 463 -0.67 18.80 30.46
CA VAL A 463 -0.35 20.17 29.99
C VAL A 463 1.11 20.27 29.58
N ALA A 464 2.04 19.77 30.39
CA ALA A 464 3.47 19.82 30.08
C ALA A 464 3.81 19.03 28.81
N ALA A 465 3.28 17.81 28.69
CA ALA A 465 3.43 16.95 27.53
C ALA A 465 2.88 17.57 26.24
N TYR A 466 1.67 18.12 26.31
CA TYR A 466 1.01 18.75 25.17
C TYR A 466 1.78 19.99 24.70
N GLN A 467 2.31 20.78 25.64
CA GLN A 467 3.19 21.91 25.28
C GLN A 467 4.43 21.42 24.53
N GLY A 468 5.12 20.39 25.02
CA GLY A 468 6.25 19.79 24.31
C GLY A 468 5.88 19.25 22.92
N PHE A 469 4.70 18.61 22.80
CA PHE A 469 4.19 18.11 21.53
C PHE A 469 3.92 19.24 20.52
N LEU A 470 3.35 20.35 20.98
CA LEU A 470 3.15 21.53 20.14
C LEU A 470 4.48 22.14 19.67
N ASP A 471 5.56 22.06 20.47
CA ASP A 471 6.89 22.47 20.03
C ASP A 471 7.42 21.55 18.93
N GLN A 472 7.17 20.25 19.01
CA GLN A 472 7.50 19.28 17.95
C GLN A 472 6.73 19.58 16.65
N VAL A 473 5.42 19.89 16.74
CA VAL A 473 4.61 20.28 15.57
C VAL A 473 5.12 21.59 14.96
N ARG A 474 5.49 22.57 15.79
CA ARG A 474 6.10 23.83 15.34
C ARG A 474 7.46 23.63 14.69
N GLN A 475 8.31 22.77 15.25
CA GLN A 475 9.59 22.41 14.65
C GLN A 475 9.40 21.76 13.28
N ARG A 476 8.35 20.92 13.14
CA ARG A 476 8.03 20.25 11.89
C ARG A 476 7.52 21.20 10.83
N TYR A 477 6.50 22.02 11.11
CA TYR A 477 5.80 22.79 10.08
C TYR A 477 6.04 24.30 10.10
N GLY A 478 6.68 24.81 11.16
CA GLY A 478 7.00 26.22 11.33
C GLY A 478 5.88 27.05 11.95
N ALA A 479 6.19 28.31 12.24
CA ALA A 479 5.29 29.27 12.91
C ALA A 479 4.12 29.77 12.03
N GLY A 480 4.15 29.46 10.73
CA GLY A 480 3.08 29.81 9.78
C GLY A 480 1.86 28.90 9.88
N THR A 481 2.05 27.66 10.32
CA THR A 481 0.97 26.66 10.41
C THR A 481 -0.03 27.01 11.51
N ARG A 482 -1.32 26.94 11.22
CA ARG A 482 -2.37 27.07 12.24
C ARG A 482 -2.51 25.77 13.01
N ILE A 483 -2.65 25.82 14.33
CA ILE A 483 -2.95 24.65 15.16
C ILE A 483 -4.31 24.87 15.84
N VAL A 484 -5.21 23.91 15.70
CA VAL A 484 -6.53 23.92 16.36
C VAL A 484 -6.61 22.73 17.30
N LEU A 485 -6.80 22.98 18.58
CA LEU A 485 -7.00 21.94 19.59
C LEU A 485 -8.50 21.69 19.73
N THR A 486 -8.96 20.51 19.31
CA THR A 486 -10.37 20.13 19.41
C THR A 486 -10.58 19.23 20.61
N TYR A 487 -11.66 19.44 21.37
CA TYR A 487 -11.98 18.60 22.52
C TYR A 487 -13.48 18.60 22.80
N PRO A 488 -14.08 17.45 23.16
CA PRO A 488 -15.51 17.36 23.44
C PRO A 488 -15.85 17.76 24.87
N ASP A 489 -17.14 17.89 25.12
CA ASP A 489 -17.67 17.95 26.49
C ASP A 489 -17.44 16.63 27.23
N LEU A 490 -16.68 16.71 28.33
CA LEU A 490 -16.49 15.63 29.30
C LEU A 490 -17.04 15.99 30.68
N SER A 491 -17.85 17.05 30.80
CA SER A 491 -18.33 17.59 32.08
C SER A 491 -19.15 16.60 32.92
N TYR A 492 -19.73 15.57 32.28
CA TYR A 492 -20.34 14.41 32.94
C TYR A 492 -19.38 13.64 33.86
N ARG A 493 -18.06 13.77 33.64
CA ARG A 493 -16.99 13.15 34.43
C ARG A 493 -16.08 14.22 35.05
N THR A 494 -15.60 15.19 34.26
CA THR A 494 -14.65 16.22 34.73
C THR A 494 -14.62 17.46 33.84
N THR A 495 -14.10 18.57 34.36
CA THR A 495 -13.69 19.75 33.58
C THR A 495 -12.19 19.75 33.25
N ALA A 496 -11.39 18.82 33.78
CA ALA A 496 -9.93 18.85 33.71
C ALA A 496 -9.39 18.90 32.26
N LEU A 497 -10.03 18.23 31.31
CA LEU A 497 -9.66 18.32 29.88
C LEU A 497 -9.86 19.73 29.35
N ALA A 498 -11.05 20.30 29.55
CA ALA A 498 -11.39 21.64 29.07
C ALA A 498 -10.47 22.70 29.69
N ASP A 499 -10.27 22.64 31.01
CA ASP A 499 -9.40 23.56 31.75
C ASP A 499 -7.94 23.45 31.27
N SER A 500 -7.46 22.23 31.01
CA SER A 500 -6.10 21.98 30.51
C SER A 500 -5.89 22.54 29.11
N ILE A 501 -6.81 22.29 28.17
CA ILE A 501 -6.72 22.79 26.79
C ILE A 501 -6.77 24.32 26.76
N GLN A 502 -7.68 24.93 27.52
CA GLN A 502 -7.77 26.39 27.61
C GLN A 502 -6.47 26.99 28.17
N ARG A 503 -5.91 26.39 29.23
CA ARG A 503 -4.62 26.79 29.77
C ARG A 503 -3.49 26.66 28.74
N ILE A 504 -3.42 25.54 28.00
CA ILE A 504 -2.40 25.33 26.96
C ILE A 504 -2.44 26.45 25.92
N VAL A 505 -3.63 26.80 25.42
CA VAL A 505 -3.82 27.85 24.42
C VAL A 505 -3.48 29.23 24.98
N GLN A 506 -3.92 29.54 26.20
CA GLN A 506 -3.58 30.79 26.89
C GLN A 506 -2.06 30.94 27.04
N ASP A 507 -1.36 29.90 27.49
CA ASP A 507 0.10 29.88 27.66
C ASP A 507 0.84 30.01 26.33
N ARG A 508 0.32 29.44 25.24
CA ARG A 508 0.86 29.60 23.87
C ARG A 508 0.71 31.04 23.38
N ASN A 509 -0.48 31.60 23.54
CA ASN A 509 -0.80 32.96 23.12
C ASN A 509 0.00 34.01 23.90
N ALA A 510 0.17 33.81 25.21
CA ALA A 510 0.98 34.68 26.07
C ALA A 510 2.47 34.69 25.66
N ARG A 511 2.98 33.58 25.10
CA ARG A 511 4.34 33.46 24.55
C ARG A 511 4.45 33.87 23.07
N GLY A 512 3.38 34.39 22.48
CA GLY A 512 3.36 34.94 21.12
C GLY A 512 2.92 33.97 20.03
N ASP A 513 2.65 32.69 20.34
CA ASP A 513 2.16 31.70 19.37
C ASP A 513 0.63 31.79 19.20
N ARG A 514 0.17 32.94 18.68
CA ARG A 514 -1.26 33.28 18.50
C ARG A 514 -2.00 32.44 17.46
N ARG A 515 -1.30 31.52 16.79
CA ARG A 515 -1.87 30.60 15.79
C ARG A 515 -2.25 29.25 16.39
N VAL A 516 -2.16 29.10 17.72
CA VAL A 516 -2.76 27.98 18.46
C VAL A 516 -4.11 28.44 19.00
N THR A 517 -5.18 27.77 18.61
CA THR A 517 -6.55 28.05 19.05
C THR A 517 -7.21 26.78 19.54
N ALA A 518 -8.34 26.88 20.23
CA ALA A 518 -9.13 25.73 20.63
C ALA A 518 -10.55 25.81 20.07
N LEU A 519 -11.13 24.64 19.80
CA LEU A 519 -12.53 24.46 19.43
C LEU A 519 -13.14 23.43 20.39
N TYR A 520 -14.12 23.89 21.17
CA TYR A 520 -14.88 23.05 22.09
C TYR A 520 -16.09 22.47 21.38
N TYR A 521 -16.23 21.15 21.40
CA TYR A 521 -17.45 20.47 20.95
C TYR A 521 -18.39 20.27 22.13
N ASP A 522 -19.28 21.24 22.35
CA ASP A 522 -20.38 21.11 23.30
C ASP A 522 -21.41 20.12 22.75
N ASN A 523 -21.42 18.90 23.29
CA ASN A 523 -22.27 17.82 22.78
C ASN A 523 -23.76 18.19 22.80
N ALA A 524 -24.21 18.90 23.84
CA ALA A 524 -25.62 19.27 24.00
C ALA A 524 -26.00 20.42 23.06
N ALA A 525 -25.15 21.45 22.96
CA ALA A 525 -25.41 22.58 22.06
C ALA A 525 -25.32 22.19 20.58
N LEU A 526 -24.45 21.24 20.24
CA LEU A 526 -24.31 20.70 18.88
C LEU A 526 -25.35 19.62 18.54
N GLY A 527 -26.02 19.05 19.55
CA GLY A 527 -27.02 18.00 19.35
C GLY A 527 -26.42 16.67 18.90
N LEU A 528 -25.25 16.29 19.42
CA LEU A 528 -24.60 15.02 19.08
C LEU A 528 -25.39 13.82 19.64
N ASP A 529 -25.58 12.79 18.83
CA ASP A 529 -26.36 11.59 19.18
C ASP A 529 -25.53 10.49 19.85
N LEU A 530 -24.21 10.44 19.56
CA LEU A 530 -23.26 9.46 20.04
C LEU A 530 -23.77 8.02 19.87
N LEU A 531 -24.35 7.73 18.70
CA LEU A 531 -24.93 6.43 18.37
C LEU A 531 -23.94 5.45 17.71
N GLY A 532 -22.72 5.91 17.39
CA GLY A 532 -21.63 5.04 16.95
C GLY A 532 -21.24 4.01 18.02
N CYS A 533 -20.38 3.06 17.64
CA CYS A 533 -19.92 2.02 18.57
C CYS A 533 -19.40 2.60 19.88
N ASP A 534 -19.76 1.99 21.01
CA ASP A 534 -19.27 2.37 22.34
C ASP A 534 -19.46 3.86 22.67
N TRP A 535 -20.58 4.45 22.25
CA TRP A 535 -20.91 5.87 22.43
C TRP A 535 -19.96 6.83 21.72
N HIS A 536 -19.33 6.39 20.63
CA HIS A 536 -18.58 7.26 19.73
C HIS A 536 -19.50 8.07 18.81
N PRO A 537 -18.98 9.16 18.21
CA PRO A 537 -19.72 9.95 17.23
C PRO A 537 -20.24 9.07 16.08
N SER A 538 -21.53 9.23 15.74
CA SER A 538 -22.09 8.62 14.54
C SER A 538 -21.67 9.37 13.26
N LEU A 539 -22.02 8.86 12.08
CA LEU A 539 -21.88 9.62 10.83
C LEU A 539 -22.59 10.99 10.87
N HIS A 540 -23.72 11.08 11.57
CA HIS A 540 -24.43 12.34 11.75
C HIS A 540 -23.59 13.31 12.57
N ASP A 541 -23.05 12.85 13.68
CA ASP A 541 -22.17 13.64 14.54
C ASP A 541 -20.90 14.08 13.81
N HIS A 542 -20.27 13.19 13.04
CA HIS A 542 -19.08 13.54 12.24
C HIS A 542 -19.34 14.64 11.21
N GLN A 543 -20.57 14.73 10.68
CA GLN A 543 -20.95 15.86 9.84
C GLN A 543 -21.06 17.15 10.64
N ILE A 544 -21.72 17.13 11.81
CA ILE A 544 -21.84 18.30 12.70
C ILE A 544 -20.46 18.80 13.17
N LEU A 545 -19.59 17.88 13.58
CA LEU A 545 -18.22 18.18 14.00
C LEU A 545 -17.41 18.81 12.86
N ALA A 546 -17.57 18.32 11.62
CA ALA A 546 -16.93 18.88 10.45
C ALA A 546 -17.43 20.30 10.17
N ASP A 547 -18.75 20.53 10.21
CA ASP A 547 -19.34 21.84 9.96
C ASP A 547 -18.90 22.89 11.01
N ALA A 548 -18.85 22.48 12.29
CA ALA A 548 -18.32 23.32 13.36
C ALA A 548 -16.84 23.67 13.15
N LEU A 549 -16.01 22.71 12.75
CA LEU A 549 -14.60 22.95 12.46
C LEU A 549 -14.41 23.84 11.23
N ILE A 550 -15.20 23.66 10.17
CA ILE A 550 -15.18 24.53 8.98
C ILE A 550 -15.50 25.97 9.39
N ALA A 551 -16.59 26.18 10.14
CA ALA A 551 -16.98 27.50 10.61
C ALA A 551 -15.89 28.15 11.47
N HIS A 552 -15.25 27.38 12.35
CA HIS A 552 -14.11 27.85 13.16
C HIS A 552 -12.93 28.26 12.27
N LEU A 553 -12.55 27.44 11.30
CA LEU A 553 -11.44 27.73 10.40
C LEU A 553 -11.70 28.95 9.51
N ASP A 554 -12.94 29.16 9.06
CA ASP A 554 -13.36 30.34 8.31
C ASP A 554 -13.28 31.62 9.17
N GLY A 555 -13.65 31.54 10.45
CA GLY A 555 -13.52 32.64 11.40
C GLY A 555 -12.09 33.05 11.74
N LEU A 556 -11.09 32.22 11.40
CA LEU A 556 -9.67 32.49 11.62
C LEU A 556 -8.96 33.08 10.39
N ARG A 557 -9.66 33.28 9.27
CA ARG A 557 -9.08 33.77 8.00
C ARG A 557 -8.70 35.24 8.02
#